data_AF-A0A3B8SX79-F1
#
_entry.id   AF-A0A3B8SX79-F1
#
_cell.length_a   1.000
_cell.length_b   1.000
_cell.length_c   1.000
_cell.angle_alpha   90.00
_cell.angle_beta   90.00
_cell.angle_gamma   90.00
#
_symmetry.space_group_name_H-M   'P 1'
#
loop_
_entity.id
_entity.type
_entity.pdbx_description
1 polymer ?
#
loop_
_entity_poly.entity_id
_entity_poly.type
_entity_poly.pdbx_seq_one_letter_code
_entity_poly.pdbx_strand_id
1 'polypeptide(L)'
;KEIVLPLYVRTREKGDKMIVKNMSSSKKIKDIFINSKLSLKERDTQPIVVDSANNIVWLPGLKKSKFDKSKEENYDIILAYN
;
A
#
# COMPACT_ATOMS: atom_id res chain seq x y z
N LYS A 1 14.96 -3.34 10.70
CA LYS A 1 14.44 -2.58 9.53
C LYS A 1 13.14 -3.24 9.10
N GLU A 2 12.00 -2.57 9.24
CA GLU A 2 10.66 -3.14 8.96
C GLU A 2 10.34 -3.21 7.45
N ILE A 3 11.01 -2.39 6.63
CA ILE A 3 10.86 -2.28 5.17
C ILE A 3 12.20 -2.65 4.50
N VAL A 4 12.14 -3.34 3.37
CA VAL A 4 13.33 -3.68 2.57
C VAL A 4 13.44 -2.79 1.33
N LEU A 5 14.55 -2.04 1.22
CA LEU A 5 14.79 -1.15 0.08
C LEU A 5 15.36 -1.89 -1.13
N PRO A 6 15.13 -1.41 -2.37
CA PRO A 6 14.43 -0.17 -2.71
C PRO A 6 12.92 -0.29 -2.59
N LEU A 7 12.27 0.86 -2.39
CA LEU A 7 10.84 1.00 -2.66
C LEU A 7 10.63 1.19 -4.16
N TYR A 8 9.59 0.56 -4.71
CA TYR A 8 9.18 0.77 -6.09
C TYR A 8 7.66 0.85 -6.21
N VAL A 9 7.20 1.39 -7.33
CA VAL A 9 5.78 1.55 -7.64
C VAL A 9 5.43 0.59 -8.76
N ARG A 10 4.35 -0.17 -8.58
CA ARG A 10 3.75 -1.01 -9.62
C ARG A 10 2.23 -0.93 -9.58
N THR A 11 1.58 -1.55 -10.56
CA THR A 11 0.14 -1.79 -10.54
C THR A 11 -0.16 -3.10 -9.81
N ARG A 12 -1.46 -3.38 -9.60
CA ARG A 12 -1.91 -4.60 -8.90
C ARG A 12 -1.44 -5.88 -9.60
N GLU A 13 -1.10 -6.87 -8.80
CA GLU A 13 -0.85 -8.24 -9.23
C GLU A 13 -1.90 -9.19 -8.62
N LYS A 14 -2.13 -10.31 -9.30
CA LYS A 14 -3.12 -11.29 -8.83
C LYS A 14 -2.66 -11.90 -7.52
N GLY A 15 -3.48 -11.76 -6.48
CA GLY A 15 -3.20 -12.30 -5.16
C GLY A 15 -2.64 -11.27 -4.18
N ASP A 16 -2.41 -10.04 -4.62
CA ASP A 16 -1.93 -8.94 -3.78
C ASP A 16 -2.77 -8.78 -2.50
N LYS A 17 -2.03 -8.60 -1.40
CA LYS A 17 -2.55 -8.51 -0.03
C LYS A 17 -1.71 -7.52 0.78
N MET A 18 -2.36 -6.80 1.69
CA MET A 18 -1.69 -5.92 2.63
C MET A 18 -2.28 -6.03 4.04
N ILE A 19 -1.49 -5.73 5.06
CA ILE A 19 -1.99 -5.48 6.41
C ILE A 19 -2.26 -3.98 6.51
N VAL A 20 -3.54 -3.60 6.53
CA VAL A 20 -3.95 -2.19 6.60
C VAL A 20 -3.61 -1.63 7.97
N LYS A 21 -3.25 -0.33 8.03
CA LYS A 21 -2.99 0.36 9.31
C LYS A 21 -4.15 0.12 10.29
N ASN A 22 -3.80 -0.17 11.54
CA ASN A 22 -4.73 -0.49 12.64
C ASN A 22 -5.54 -1.78 12.44
N MET A 23 -5.16 -2.65 11.51
CA MET A 23 -5.73 -4.00 11.36
C MET A 23 -4.68 -5.06 11.65
N SER A 24 -5.09 -6.14 12.31
CA SER A 24 -4.23 -7.31 12.55
C SER A 24 -4.30 -8.34 11.42
N SER A 25 -5.32 -8.25 10.57
CA SER A 25 -5.56 -9.20 9.48
C SER A 25 -5.16 -8.63 8.11
N SER A 26 -4.73 -9.54 7.24
CA SER A 26 -4.41 -9.23 5.85
C SER A 26 -5.67 -9.06 5.01
N LYS A 27 -5.71 -8.02 4.18
CA LYS A 27 -6.82 -7.73 3.26
C LYS A 27 -6.33 -7.79 1.81
N LYS A 28 -7.12 -8.42 0.93
CA LYS A 28 -6.80 -8.48 -0.50
C LYS A 28 -6.98 -7.10 -1.12
N ILE A 29 -6.05 -6.69 -1.97
CA ILE A 29 -6.12 -5.40 -2.67
C ILE A 29 -7.35 -5.31 -3.56
N LYS A 30 -7.74 -6.42 -4.19
CA LYS A 30 -8.98 -6.49 -4.98
C LYS A 30 -10.22 -6.06 -4.17
N ASP A 31 -10.29 -6.45 -2.89
CA ASP A 31 -11.44 -6.16 -2.03
C ASP A 31 -11.39 -4.71 -1.55
N ILE A 32 -10.19 -4.17 -1.32
CA ILE A 32 -10.00 -2.73 -1.07
C ILE A 32 -10.49 -1.93 -2.27
N PHE A 33 -10.11 -2.32 -3.48
CA PHE A 33 -10.49 -1.59 -4.69
C PHE A 33 -11.99 -1.59 -4.95
N ILE A 34 -12.65 -2.73 -4.71
CA ILE A 34 -14.12 -2.84 -4.79
C ILE A 34 -14.77 -1.91 -3.77
N ASN A 35 -14.33 -1.95 -2.51
CA ASN A 35 -14.90 -1.12 -1.44
C ASN A 35 -14.68 0.38 -1.68
N SER A 36 -13.55 0.74 -2.30
CA SER A 36 -13.24 2.10 -2.73
C SER A 36 -13.97 2.51 -4.02
N LYS A 37 -14.81 1.63 -4.57
CA LYS A 37 -15.62 1.87 -5.78
C LYS A 37 -14.81 2.26 -7.02
N LEU A 38 -13.57 1.81 -7.12
CA LEU A 38 -12.75 2.02 -8.31
C LEU A 38 -13.35 1.24 -9.50
N SER A 39 -13.47 1.89 -10.64
CA SER A 39 -13.75 1.29 -11.94
C SER A 39 -12.61 0.37 -12.39
N LEU A 40 -12.85 -0.50 -13.37
CA LEU A 40 -11.80 -1.41 -13.86
C LEU A 40 -10.56 -0.65 -14.36
N LYS A 41 -10.77 0.43 -15.12
CA LYS A 41 -9.69 1.28 -15.64
C LYS A 41 -8.85 1.92 -14.53
N GLU A 42 -9.49 2.42 -13.48
CA GLU A 42 -8.77 2.97 -12.33
C GLU A 42 -7.99 1.87 -11.60
N ARG A 43 -8.56 0.66 -11.45
CA ARG A 43 -7.85 -0.45 -10.80
C ARG A 43 -6.59 -0.91 -11.54
N ASP A 44 -6.59 -0.80 -12.87
CA ASP A 44 -5.44 -1.21 -13.70
C ASP A 44 -4.32 -0.17 -13.70
N THR A 45 -4.64 1.08 -13.36
CA THR A 45 -3.69 2.20 -13.31
C THR A 45 -3.36 2.65 -11.90
N GLN A 46 -4.08 2.14 -10.88
CA GLN A 46 -3.89 2.47 -9.48
C GLN A 46 -2.46 2.13 -9.04
N PRO A 47 -1.66 3.12 -8.59
CA PRO A 47 -0.32 2.86 -8.08
C PRO A 47 -0.38 2.09 -6.75
N ILE A 48 0.60 1.23 -6.56
CA ILE A 48 0.85 0.48 -5.33
C ILE A 48 2.34 0.64 -5.01
N VAL A 49 2.64 1.14 -3.82
CA VAL A 49 4.02 1.22 -3.32
C VAL A 49 4.37 -0.05 -2.58
N VAL A 50 5.43 -0.70 -3.03
CA VAL A 50 5.95 -1.96 -2.51
C VAL A 50 7.42 -1.85 -2.17
N ASP A 51 7.85 -2.69 -1.24
CA ASP A 51 9.25 -2.88 -0.88
C ASP A 51 9.90 -3.99 -1.72
N SER A 52 11.22 -4.17 -1.62
CA SER A 52 11.95 -5.18 -2.39
C SER A 52 11.62 -6.63 -2.02
N ALA A 53 10.87 -6.85 -0.94
CA ALA A 53 10.35 -8.15 -0.53
C ALA A 53 8.88 -8.35 -0.97
N ASN A 54 8.37 -7.50 -1.87
CA ASN A 54 6.99 -7.49 -2.35
C ASN A 54 5.94 -7.20 -1.26
N ASN A 55 6.32 -6.59 -0.14
CA ASN A 55 5.36 -6.12 0.85
C ASN A 55 4.72 -4.82 0.38
N ILE A 56 3.39 -4.76 0.39
CA ILE A 56 2.65 -3.53 0.08
C ILE A 56 2.74 -2.58 1.26
N VAL A 57 3.41 -1.45 1.03
CA VAL A 57 3.64 -0.39 2.02
C VAL A 57 2.50 0.62 1.99
N TRP A 58 2.00 0.96 0.80
CA TRP A 58 1.00 2.01 0.66
C TRP A 58 0.19 1.86 -0.63
N LEU A 59 -1.11 2.11 -0.55
CA LEU A 59 -2.00 2.38 -1.67
C LEU A 59 -2.31 3.89 -1.70
N PRO A 60 -1.61 4.69 -2.52
CA PRO A 60 -1.86 6.12 -2.66
C PRO A 60 -3.34 6.45 -2.88
N GLY A 61 -3.84 7.42 -2.12
CA GLY A 61 -5.25 7.83 -2.14
C GLY A 61 -6.26 6.84 -1.52
N LEU A 62 -5.86 5.63 -1.12
CA LEU A 62 -6.79 4.58 -0.66
C LEU A 62 -6.54 4.12 0.77
N LYS A 63 -5.39 3.49 1.03
CA LYS A 63 -5.07 2.87 2.33
C LYS A 63 -3.59 2.83 2.59
N LYS A 64 -3.22 3.00 3.85
CA LYS A 64 -1.84 2.83 4.34
C LYS A 64 -1.68 1.47 5.02
N SER A 65 -0.49 0.89 4.96
CA SER A 65 -0.19 -0.36 5.67
C SER A 65 0.18 -0.11 7.14
N LYS A 66 0.45 -1.20 7.87
CA LYS A 66 1.04 -1.16 9.22
C LYS A 66 2.40 -0.43 9.30
N PHE A 67 3.06 -0.17 8.18
CA PHE A 67 4.36 0.50 8.13
C PHE A 67 4.26 2.04 8.20
N ASP A 68 3.05 2.62 8.13
CA ASP A 68 2.85 4.06 8.30
C ASP A 68 3.02 4.47 9.76
N LYS A 69 4.10 5.22 10.04
CA LYS A 69 4.39 5.81 11.34
C LYS A 69 3.68 7.16 11.50
N SER A 70 3.38 7.52 12.74
CA SER A 70 2.89 8.87 13.09
C SER A 70 4.00 9.91 12.92
N LYS A 71 3.63 11.20 12.89
CA LYS A 71 4.60 12.30 12.76
C LYS A 71 5.49 12.48 14.00
N GLU A 72 5.07 11.92 15.13
CA GLU A 72 5.78 11.99 16.41
C GLU A 72 6.80 10.85 16.57
N GLU A 73 6.75 9.86 15.66
CA GLU A 73 7.71 8.75 15.62
C GLU A 73 8.88 9.08 14.69
N ASN A 74 10.00 8.37 14.86
CA ASN A 74 11.14 8.47 13.95
C ASN A 74 10.81 7.82 12.60
N TYR A 75 11.09 8.52 11.51
CA TYR A 75 10.93 8.03 10.14
C TYR A 75 12.11 8.45 9.26
N ASP A 76 12.50 7.57 8.33
CA ASP A 76 13.59 7.82 7.39
C ASP A 76 13.10 8.33 6.02
N ILE A 77 11.86 7.99 5.64
CA ILE A 77 11.31 8.23 4.30
C ILE A 77 9.90 8.82 4.42
N ILE A 78 9.66 9.93 3.72
CA ILE A 78 8.33 10.51 3.54
C ILE A 78 7.86 10.26 2.11
N LEU A 79 6.67 9.70 1.96
CA LEU A 79 6.00 9.53 0.67
C LEU A 79 4.79 10.46 0.59
N ALA A 80 4.59 11.10 -0.56
CA ALA A 80 3.46 11.98 -0.84
C ALA A 80 2.83 11.64 -2.20
N TYR A 81 1.53 11.89 -2.33
CA TYR A 81 0.74 11.67 -3.55
C TYR A 81 -0.26 12.81 -3.64
N ASN A 82 -0.23 13.53 -4.76
CA ASN A 82 -1.02 14.74 -5.03
C ASN A 82 -2.09 14.46 -6.06
#